data_AF-A0A848P8F0-F1
#
_entry.id   AF-A0A848P8F0-F1
#
_cell.length_a   1.000
_cell.length_b   1.000
_cell.length_c   1.000
_cell.angle_alpha   90.00
_cell.angle_beta   90.00
_cell.angle_gamma   90.00
#
_symmetry.space_group_name_H-M   'P 1'
#
loop_
_entity.id
_entity.type
_entity.pdbx_description
1 polymer ?
#
loop_
_entity_poly.entity_id
_entity_poly.type
_entity_poly.pdbx_seq_one_letter_code
_entity_poly.pdbx_strand_id
1 'polypeptide(L)'
;MATILPPFFGYEPPPSAELREHARLLYTRRHEAAVVPFVDVGTDAWRPAMQDCHGNCEAWCEMHPDYQVVRGWLCMPLDGLAYCRFLAHSVVRQPDGALIDITPRAPMRRPAPYPFLATIVSANDYEALVVDLYAASETGYLDWHHAQV
;
A
#
# COMPACT_ATOMS: atom_id res chain seq x y z
N MET A 1 -34.56 1.05 -16.60
CA MET A 1 -33.78 0.37 -15.55
C MET A 1 -33.11 1.46 -14.73
N ALA A 2 -33.37 1.53 -13.41
CA ALA A 2 -32.70 2.51 -12.55
C ALA A 2 -31.26 2.04 -12.32
N THR A 3 -30.28 2.86 -12.70
CA THR A 3 -28.87 2.61 -12.39
C THR A 3 -28.69 2.78 -10.89
N ILE A 4 -28.48 1.68 -10.16
CA ILE A 4 -28.09 1.73 -8.74
C ILE A 4 -26.63 2.17 -8.71
N LEU A 5 -26.38 3.39 -8.22
CA LEU A 5 -25.02 3.87 -8.03
C LEU A 5 -24.36 3.07 -6.90
N PRO A 6 -23.09 2.62 -7.05
CA PRO A 6 -22.37 1.97 -5.98
C PRO A 6 -22.23 2.91 -4.77
N PRO A 7 -22.31 2.39 -3.53
CA PRO A 7 -22.22 3.21 -2.33
C PRO A 7 -20.80 3.75 -2.08
N PHE A 8 -20.75 4.87 -1.35
CA PHE A 8 -19.54 5.53 -0.83
C PHE A 8 -19.29 5.22 0.66
N PHE A 9 -19.86 4.13 1.17
CA PHE A 9 -19.69 3.78 2.58
C PHE A 9 -18.21 3.64 2.93
N GLY A 10 -17.72 4.41 3.91
CA GLY A 10 -16.32 4.39 4.34
C GLY A 10 -15.34 5.12 3.42
N TYR A 11 -15.82 5.84 2.39
CA TYR A 11 -14.98 6.69 1.54
C TYR A 11 -14.48 7.91 2.29
N GLU A 12 -13.17 8.15 2.24
CA GLU A 12 -12.52 9.32 2.80
C GLU A 12 -11.77 10.08 1.70
N PRO A 13 -12.23 11.29 1.31
CA PRO A 13 -11.57 12.03 0.25
C PRO A 13 -10.14 12.41 0.66
N PRO A 14 -9.17 12.40 -0.28
CA PRO A 14 -7.81 12.84 0.01
C PRO A 14 -7.78 14.25 0.63
N PRO A 15 -7.03 14.45 1.74
CA PRO A 15 -7.19 15.62 2.60
C PRO A 15 -6.53 16.90 2.05
N SER A 16 -5.66 16.78 1.03
CA SER A 16 -5.04 17.92 0.34
C SER A 16 -5.12 17.78 -1.19
N ALA A 17 -4.80 18.86 -1.91
CA ALA A 17 -4.76 18.84 -3.37
C ALA A 17 -3.62 17.94 -3.88
N GLU A 18 -2.49 17.96 -3.18
CA GLU A 18 -1.31 17.15 -3.46
C GLU A 18 -1.61 15.66 -3.28
N LEU A 19 -2.23 15.29 -2.15
CA LEU A 19 -2.63 13.89 -1.88
C LEU A 19 -3.73 13.42 -2.82
N ARG A 20 -4.62 14.33 -3.26
CA ARG A 20 -5.63 14.03 -4.27
C ARG A 20 -5.02 13.74 -5.62
N GLU A 21 -4.06 14.56 -6.06
CA GLU A 21 -3.35 14.32 -7.32
C GLU A 21 -2.55 13.02 -7.26
N HIS A 22 -1.90 12.73 -6.13
CA HIS A 22 -1.22 11.47 -5.92
C HIS A 22 -2.18 10.27 -5.99
N ALA A 23 -3.34 10.34 -5.32
CA ALA A 23 -4.38 9.31 -5.39
C ALA A 23 -4.89 9.08 -6.83
N ARG A 24 -5.06 10.15 -7.62
CA ARG A 24 -5.42 10.07 -9.04
C ARG A 24 -4.37 9.32 -9.86
N LEU A 25 -3.09 9.61 -9.63
CA LEU A 25 -1.97 8.97 -10.32
C LEU A 25 -1.88 7.48 -9.96
N LEU A 26 -2.00 7.14 -8.67
CA LEU A 26 -2.09 5.75 -8.21
C LEU A 26 -3.25 5.02 -8.88
N TYR A 27 -4.42 5.66 -8.94
CA TYR A 27 -5.59 5.07 -9.59
C TYR A 27 -5.39 4.80 -11.08
N THR A 28 -4.77 5.73 -11.79
CA THR A 28 -4.47 5.58 -13.23
C THR A 28 -3.54 4.38 -13.46
N ARG A 29 -2.56 4.18 -12.57
CA ARG A 29 -1.53 3.13 -12.67
C ARG A 29 -1.87 1.83 -11.95
N ARG A 30 -3.05 1.71 -11.34
CA ARG A 30 -3.47 0.52 -10.58
C ARG A 30 -3.37 -0.79 -11.36
N HIS A 31 -3.42 -0.72 -12.69
CA HIS A 31 -3.27 -1.88 -13.59
C HIS A 31 -1.84 -2.43 -13.64
N GLU A 32 -0.85 -1.66 -13.19
CA GLU A 32 0.55 -2.09 -13.04
C GLU A 32 0.81 -2.81 -11.70
N ALA A 33 -0.16 -2.79 -10.78
CA ALA A 33 0.00 -3.41 -9.47
C ALA A 33 0.09 -4.94 -9.60
N ALA A 34 1.02 -5.53 -8.85
CA ALA A 34 1.30 -6.96 -8.91
C ALA A 34 1.06 -7.63 -7.56
N VAL A 35 0.58 -8.87 -7.58
CA VAL A 35 0.49 -9.68 -6.37
C VAL A 35 1.90 -10.00 -5.87
N VAL A 36 2.20 -9.57 -4.65
CA VAL A 36 3.47 -9.86 -3.97
C VAL A 36 3.24 -10.98 -2.95
N PRO A 37 4.00 -12.09 -3.02
CA PRO A 37 3.84 -13.19 -2.07
C PRO A 37 4.28 -12.77 -0.67
N PHE A 38 3.55 -13.24 0.34
CA PHE A 38 3.98 -13.14 1.73
C PHE A 38 5.03 -14.22 2.03
N VAL A 39 6.10 -13.84 2.74
CA VAL A 39 7.14 -14.75 3.21
C VAL A 39 7.34 -14.53 4.71
N ASP A 40 7.15 -15.59 5.51
CA ASP A 40 7.51 -15.55 6.92
C ASP A 40 9.04 -15.66 7.06
N VAL A 41 9.65 -14.54 7.43
CA VAL A 41 11.09 -14.40 7.64
C VAL A 41 11.47 -14.38 9.13
N GLY A 42 10.50 -14.56 10.03
CA GLY A 42 10.73 -14.46 11.47
C GLY A 42 11.62 -15.59 12.00
N THR A 43 12.61 -15.22 12.81
CA THR A 43 13.50 -16.14 13.52
C THR A 43 13.28 -16.04 15.04
N ASP A 44 14.07 -16.79 15.82
CA ASP A 44 14.06 -16.65 17.27
C ASP A 44 14.70 -15.33 17.75
N ALA A 45 15.60 -14.76 16.94
CA ALA A 45 16.33 -13.53 17.29
C ALA A 45 15.59 -12.25 16.91
N TRP A 46 14.81 -12.28 15.83
CA TRP A 46 14.04 -11.13 15.34
C TRP A 46 12.81 -11.59 14.56
N ARG A 47 11.70 -10.87 14.72
CA ARG A 47 10.47 -11.09 13.98
C ARG A 47 9.89 -9.76 13.48
N PRO A 48 9.36 -9.71 12.25
CA PRO A 48 8.61 -8.55 11.78
C PRO A 48 7.39 -8.27 12.68
N ALA A 49 7.14 -7.00 13.00
CA ALA A 49 5.99 -6.58 13.78
C ALA A 49 4.73 -6.42 12.90
N MET A 50 3.55 -6.70 13.46
CA MET A 50 2.28 -6.44 12.75
C MET A 50 2.12 -4.94 12.51
N GLN A 51 1.58 -4.58 11.33
CA GLN A 51 1.28 -3.20 10.93
C GLN A 51 2.50 -2.26 10.82
N ASP A 52 3.73 -2.75 11.01
CA ASP A 52 4.96 -1.97 10.87
C ASP A 52 5.70 -2.30 9.56
N CYS A 53 5.01 -2.17 8.43
CA CYS A 53 5.59 -2.59 7.15
C CYS A 53 6.87 -1.83 6.77
N HIS A 54 6.94 -0.55 7.12
CA HIS A 54 8.08 0.31 6.86
C HIS A 54 9.30 -0.10 7.70
N GLY A 55 9.14 -0.16 9.03
CA GLY A 55 10.21 -0.52 9.95
C GLY A 55 10.69 -1.96 9.75
N ASN A 56 9.78 -2.89 9.46
CA ASN A 56 10.15 -4.27 9.15
C ASN A 56 11.08 -4.38 7.93
N CYS A 57 10.74 -3.67 6.84
CA CYS A 57 11.53 -3.73 5.61
C CYS A 57 12.91 -3.07 5.79
N GLU A 58 12.96 -1.96 6.52
CA GLU A 58 14.22 -1.28 6.87
C GLU A 58 15.13 -2.18 7.69
N ALA A 59 14.64 -2.70 8.82
CA ALA A 59 15.39 -3.61 9.68
C ALA A 59 15.85 -4.87 8.93
N TRP A 60 15.01 -5.41 8.04
CA TRP A 60 15.39 -6.55 7.22
C TRP A 60 16.56 -6.24 6.28
N CYS A 61 16.52 -5.10 5.57
CA CYS A 61 17.58 -4.71 4.63
C CYS A 61 18.86 -4.27 5.33
N GLU A 62 18.78 -3.76 6.58
CA GLU A 62 19.96 -3.53 7.42
C GLU A 62 20.69 -4.84 7.77
N MET A 63 19.93 -5.90 8.07
CA MET A 63 20.50 -7.24 8.36
C MET A 63 20.91 -8.00 7.10
N HIS A 64 20.31 -7.68 5.95
CA HIS A 64 20.55 -8.35 4.67
C HIS A 64 20.83 -7.32 3.56
N PRO A 65 22.08 -6.81 3.46
CA PRO A 65 22.42 -5.69 2.59
C PRO A 65 22.19 -5.90 1.08
N ASP A 66 22.03 -7.15 0.63
CA ASP A 66 21.72 -7.48 -0.77
C ASP A 66 20.23 -7.28 -1.10
N TYR A 67 19.39 -7.06 -0.09
CA TYR A 67 17.96 -6.75 -0.25
C TYR A 67 17.75 -5.24 -0.33
N GLN A 68 16.65 -4.82 -0.94
CA GLN A 68 16.31 -3.41 -1.06
C GLN A 68 14.88 -3.16 -0.60
N VAL A 69 14.67 -2.06 0.14
CA VAL A 69 13.33 -1.60 0.50
C VAL A 69 12.63 -1.06 -0.75
N VAL A 70 11.40 -1.49 -0.98
CA VAL A 70 10.52 -0.97 -2.03
C VAL A 70 9.27 -0.38 -1.39
N ARG A 71 9.17 0.95 -1.42
CA ARG A 71 8.00 1.70 -0.95
C ARG A 71 6.87 1.66 -1.99
N GLY A 72 5.63 1.73 -1.53
CA GLY A 72 4.48 1.76 -2.43
C GLY A 72 3.16 1.66 -1.72
N TRP A 73 2.19 1.07 -2.42
CA TRP A 73 0.79 1.08 -2.00
C TRP A 73 0.16 -0.28 -2.27
N LEU A 74 -0.58 -0.82 -1.29
CA LEU A 74 -1.51 -1.91 -1.54
C LEU A 74 -2.78 -1.35 -2.18
N CYS A 75 -3.10 -1.86 -3.37
CA CYS A 75 -4.31 -1.51 -4.11
C CYS A 75 -5.48 -2.37 -3.65
N MET A 76 -6.48 -1.73 -3.04
CA MET A 76 -7.72 -2.37 -2.61
C MET A 76 -8.87 -1.88 -3.49
N PRO A 77 -9.33 -2.68 -4.47
CA PRO A 77 -10.41 -2.28 -5.36
C PRO A 77 -11.79 -2.20 -4.67
N LEU A 78 -11.93 -2.79 -3.47
CA LEU A 78 -13.15 -2.78 -2.66
C LEU A 78 -14.43 -3.08 -3.47
N ASP A 79 -14.47 -4.30 -4.04
CA ASP A 79 -15.54 -4.75 -4.94
C ASP A 79 -16.95 -4.37 -4.43
N GLY A 80 -17.71 -3.67 -5.28
CA GLY A 80 -19.06 -3.20 -4.98
C GLY A 80 -19.14 -1.80 -4.38
N LEU A 81 -18.01 -1.14 -4.09
CA LEU A 81 -17.95 0.28 -3.73
C LEU A 81 -17.63 1.16 -4.94
N ALA A 82 -17.85 2.47 -4.80
CA ALA A 82 -17.59 3.44 -5.86
C ALA A 82 -16.12 3.90 -5.95
N TYR A 83 -15.21 3.32 -5.17
CA TYR A 83 -13.84 3.82 -5.03
C TYR A 83 -12.82 2.69 -4.80
N CYS A 84 -11.57 2.97 -5.17
CA CYS A 84 -10.41 2.18 -4.74
C CYS A 84 -9.78 2.81 -3.49
N ARG A 85 -9.15 1.99 -2.64
CA ARG A 85 -8.29 2.42 -1.54
C ARG A 85 -6.85 2.01 -1.80
N PHE A 86 -5.91 2.91 -1.51
CA PHE A 86 -4.47 2.70 -1.59
C PHE A 86 -3.88 2.82 -0.19
N LEU A 87 -3.39 1.73 0.39
CA LEU A 87 -2.77 1.75 1.71
C LEU A 87 -1.24 1.80 1.58
N ALA A 88 -0.61 2.76 2.25
CA ALA A 88 0.84 2.87 2.33
C ALA A 88 1.44 1.54 2.81
N HIS A 89 2.40 1.03 2.06
CA HIS A 89 3.01 -0.28 2.33
C HIS A 89 4.44 -0.33 1.85
N SER A 90 5.25 -1.18 2.48
CA SER A 90 6.59 -1.52 2.00
C SER A 90 6.73 -3.03 1.84
N VAL A 91 7.50 -3.41 0.83
CA VAL A 91 7.94 -4.78 0.57
C VAL A 91 9.46 -4.76 0.39
N VAL A 92 10.09 -5.93 0.35
CA VAL A 92 11.52 -6.03 0.06
C VAL A 92 11.73 -6.65 -1.32
N ARG A 93 12.73 -6.15 -2.03
CA ARG A 93 13.25 -6.73 -3.27
C ARG A 93 14.41 -7.65 -2.92
N GLN A 94 14.31 -8.89 -3.40
CA GLN A 94 15.35 -9.89 -3.32
C GLN A 94 16.49 -9.60 -4.32
N PRO A 95 17.68 -10.22 -4.13
CA PRO A 95 18.81 -10.04 -5.05
C PRO A 95 18.53 -10.47 -6.50
N ASP A 96 17.60 -11.41 -6.70
CA ASP A 96 17.14 -11.85 -8.03
C ASP A 96 16.11 -10.89 -8.67
N GLY A 97 15.76 -9.81 -7.97
CA GLY A 97 14.81 -8.79 -8.41
C GLY A 97 13.36 -9.06 -8.02
N ALA A 98 13.02 -10.24 -7.48
CA ALA A 98 11.67 -10.57 -7.03
C ALA A 98 11.25 -9.73 -5.83
N LEU A 99 9.94 -9.52 -5.66
CA LEU A 99 9.38 -8.83 -4.49
C LEU A 99 8.78 -9.85 -3.53
N ILE A 100 8.98 -9.63 -2.23
CA ILE A 100 8.31 -10.38 -1.16
C ILE A 100 7.79 -9.41 -0.09
N ASP A 101 6.61 -9.72 0.44
CA ASP A 101 6.04 -9.02 1.59
C ASP A 101 6.40 -9.80 2.85
N ILE A 102 7.14 -9.17 3.74
CA ILE A 102 7.57 -9.78 5.00
C ILE A 102 6.71 -9.37 6.18
N THR A 103 5.71 -8.51 5.97
CA THR A 103 4.88 -7.95 7.05
C THR A 103 3.74 -8.91 7.40
N PRO A 104 3.67 -9.42 8.63
CA PRO A 104 2.59 -10.30 9.05
C PRO A 104 1.27 -9.56 8.96
N ARG A 105 0.31 -10.19 8.29
CA ARG A 105 -1.07 -9.72 8.22
C ARG A 105 -1.87 -10.46 9.29
N ALA A 106 -2.79 -9.76 9.96
CA ALA A 106 -3.78 -10.43 10.78
C ALA A 106 -4.54 -11.48 9.93
N PRO A 107 -4.98 -12.62 10.51
CA PRO A 107 -5.68 -13.65 9.75
C PRO A 107 -6.95 -13.06 9.10
N MET A 108 -6.89 -12.77 7.81
CA MET A 108 -8.01 -12.24 7.05
C MET A 108 -8.94 -13.39 6.65
N ARG A 109 -10.26 -13.19 6.78
CA ARG A 109 -11.29 -14.16 6.36
C ARG A 109 -11.27 -14.46 4.84
N ARG A 110 -10.60 -13.63 4.04
CA ARG A 110 -10.26 -13.91 2.64
C ARG A 110 -8.78 -13.56 2.41
N PRO A 111 -7.97 -14.51 1.95
CA PRO A 111 -6.53 -14.33 1.78
C PRO A 111 -6.17 -13.76 0.40
N ALA A 112 -7.07 -13.03 -0.28
CA ALA A 112 -6.73 -12.47 -1.58
C ALA A 112 -5.60 -11.44 -1.38
N PRO A 113 -4.41 -11.66 -1.94
CA PRO A 113 -3.32 -10.72 -1.75
C PRO A 113 -3.67 -9.43 -2.50
N TYR A 114 -3.80 -8.33 -1.75
CA TYR A 114 -3.93 -7.01 -2.37
C TYR A 114 -2.69 -6.75 -3.24
N PRO A 115 -2.88 -6.44 -4.54
CA PRO A 115 -1.78 -6.09 -5.42
C PRO A 115 -0.99 -4.91 -4.86
N PHE A 116 0.33 -4.95 -5.00
CA PHE A 116 1.23 -3.88 -4.60
C PHE A 116 1.63 -3.06 -5.83
N LEU A 117 1.58 -1.75 -5.69
CA LEU A 117 2.05 -0.78 -6.67
C LEU A 117 3.23 -0.03 -6.06
N ALA A 118 4.42 -0.17 -6.63
CA ALA A 118 5.59 0.58 -6.20
C ALA A 118 5.36 2.09 -6.30
N THR A 119 5.99 2.86 -5.43
CA THR A 119 5.87 4.32 -5.44
C THR A 119 6.32 4.92 -6.78
N ILE A 120 5.62 5.98 -7.19
CA ILE A 120 5.88 6.72 -8.44
C ILE A 120 6.73 7.98 -8.21
N VAL A 121 6.97 8.31 -6.94
CA VAL A 121 7.80 9.44 -6.50
C VAL A 121 9.09 8.94 -5.87
N SER A 122 10.02 9.84 -5.57
CA SER A 122 11.26 9.47 -4.86
C SER A 122 10.96 8.91 -3.47
N ALA A 123 11.93 8.23 -2.84
CA ALA A 123 11.77 7.70 -1.49
C ALA A 123 11.47 8.82 -0.46
N ASN A 124 12.18 9.96 -0.58
CA ASN A 124 11.97 11.11 0.31
C ASN A 124 10.59 11.73 0.11
N ASP A 125 10.14 11.87 -1.14
CA ASP A 125 8.80 12.41 -1.42
C ASP A 125 7.70 11.46 -0.94
N TYR A 126 7.92 10.14 -1.06
CA TYR A 126 7.01 9.14 -0.52
C TYR A 126 6.90 9.25 1.00
N GLU A 127 8.02 9.39 1.72
CA GLU A 127 8.03 9.53 3.17
C GLU A 127 7.30 10.80 3.61
N ALA A 128 7.57 11.93 2.94
CA ALA A 128 6.86 13.19 3.19
C ALA A 128 5.33 13.02 2.96
N LEU A 129 4.93 12.41 1.84
CA LEU A 129 3.51 12.14 1.53
C LEU A 129 2.83 11.27 2.60
N VAL A 130 3.50 10.23 3.08
CA VAL A 130 2.93 9.34 4.12
C VAL A 130 2.84 10.05 5.45
N VAL A 131 3.83 10.86 5.83
CA VAL A 131 3.78 11.70 7.05
C VAL A 131 2.62 12.68 6.98
N ASP A 132 2.47 13.40 5.86
CA ASP A 132 1.38 14.34 5.66
C ASP A 132 0.02 13.65 5.70
N LEU A 133 -0.08 12.45 5.11
CA LEU A 133 -1.31 11.64 5.13
C LEU A 133 -1.71 11.23 6.55
N TYR A 134 -0.77 10.73 7.35
CA TYR A 134 -1.03 10.37 8.75
C TYR A 134 -1.40 11.60 9.59
N ALA A 135 -0.70 12.72 9.39
CA ALA A 135 -0.99 13.95 10.11
C ALA A 135 -2.37 14.52 9.78
N ALA A 136 -2.83 14.38 8.54
CA ALA A 136 -4.08 14.95 8.07
C ALA A 136 -5.32 14.04 8.27
N SER A 137 -5.13 12.72 8.34
CA SER A 137 -6.24 11.76 8.35
C SER A 137 -6.21 10.74 9.48
N GLU A 138 -5.10 10.66 10.24
CA GLU A 138 -4.84 9.57 11.21
C GLU A 138 -4.84 8.17 10.58
N THR A 139 -4.85 8.09 9.24
CA THR A 139 -4.85 6.85 8.47
C THR A 139 -3.64 6.80 7.56
N GLY A 140 -3.30 5.59 7.11
CA GLY A 140 -2.25 5.36 6.13
C GLY A 140 -2.76 5.14 4.72
N TYR A 141 -3.99 5.56 4.38
CA TYR A 141 -4.60 5.26 3.07
C TYR A 141 -5.16 6.47 2.32
N LEU A 142 -5.22 6.34 0.99
CA LEU A 142 -5.84 7.29 0.07
C LEU A 142 -6.98 6.61 -0.67
N ASP A 143 -8.15 7.25 -0.73
CA ASP A 143 -9.26 6.78 -1.55
C ASP A 143 -9.36 7.55 -2.86
N TRP A 144 -9.78 6.86 -3.93
CA TRP A 144 -10.08 7.48 -5.21
C TRP A 144 -11.39 6.99 -5.81
N HIS A 145 -12.28 7.92 -6.14
CA HIS A 145 -13.58 7.63 -6.74
C HIS A 145 -13.46 7.24 -8.22
N HIS A 146 -14.10 6.13 -8.61
CA HIS A 146 -13.99 5.57 -9.97
C HIS A 146 -14.46 6.51 -11.08
N ALA A 147 -15.43 7.40 -10.81
CA ALA A 147 -16.01 8.27 -11.84
C ALA A 147 -15.31 9.64 -11.99
N GLN A 148 -14.18 9.87 -11.32
CA GLN A 148 -13.44 11.15 -11.36
C GLN A 148 -12.24 11.12 -12.33
N VAL A 149 -12.23 10.22 -13.32
CA VAL A 149 -11.13 10.09 -14.30
C VAL A 149 -11.20 11.17 -15.38
#